data_AF-A0A117LM92-F1
#
_entry.id   AF-A0A117LM92-F1
#
_cell.length_a   1.000
_cell.length_b   1.000
_cell.length_c   1.000
_cell.angle_alpha   90.00
_cell.angle_beta   90.00
_cell.angle_gamma   90.00
#
_symmetry.space_group_name_H-M   'P 1'
#
loop_
_entity.id
_entity.type
_entity.pdbx_description
1 polymer ?
#
loop_
_entity_poly.entity_id
_entity_poly.type
_entity_poly.pdbx_seq_one_letter_code
_entity_poly.pdbx_strand_id
1 'polypeptide(L)' 'YELLFTVPLHLHERMNGIKGVHLIGHIAKEEQGCYLVMRDGQEMQLRAQGWNPISEE' A
#
# COMPACT_ATOMS: atom_id res chain seq x y z
N TYR A 1 -10.80 -10.39 -6.12
CA TYR A 1 -10.39 -10.52 -4.71
C TYR A 1 -8.91 -10.80 -4.71
N GLU A 2 -8.11 -9.87 -4.21
CA GLU A 2 -6.65 -9.95 -4.22
C GLU A 2 -6.12 -9.97 -2.78
N LEU A 3 -4.84 -10.31 -2.63
CA LEU A 3 -4.16 -10.28 -1.34
C LEU A 3 -3.37 -8.99 -1.19
N LEU A 4 -3.48 -8.37 0.00
CA LEU A 4 -2.63 -7.26 0.43
C LEU A 4 -1.90 -7.69 1.71
N PHE A 5 -0.58 -7.67 1.69
CA PHE A 5 0.26 -8.11 2.79
C PHE A 5 1.61 -7.38 2.78
N THR A 6 2.37 -7.52 3.86
CA THR A 6 3.72 -6.96 4.02
C THR A 6 4.74 -8.08 4.12
N VAL A 7 6.00 -7.77 3.81
CA VAL A 7 7.14 -8.68 3.95
C VAL A 7 8.35 -7.96 4.54
N PRO A 8 9.26 -8.67 5.21
CA PRO A 8 10.56 -8.12 5.58
C PRO A 8 11.38 -7.67 4.36
N LEU A 9 12.16 -6.59 4.53
CA LEU A 9 12.96 -5.99 3.46
C LEU A 9 13.95 -6.98 2.80
N HIS A 10 14.52 -7.91 3.56
CA HIS A 10 15.46 -8.91 3.03
C HIS A 10 14.83 -9.91 2.03
N LEU A 11 13.51 -9.93 1.90
CA LEU A 11 12.80 -10.75 0.91
C LEU A 11 12.50 -10.01 -0.39
N HIS A 12 12.86 -8.73 -0.52
CA HIS A 12 12.55 -7.88 -1.67
C HIS A 12 12.86 -8.54 -3.03
N GLU A 13 14.09 -9.01 -3.21
CA GLU A 13 14.53 -9.66 -4.47
C GLU A 13 13.75 -10.95 -4.76
N ARG A 14 13.45 -11.72 -3.71
CA ARG A 14 12.66 -12.94 -3.83
C ARG A 14 11.24 -12.62 -4.29
N MET A 15 10.62 -11.57 -3.74
CA MET A 15 9.25 -11.20 -4.09
C MET A 15 9.13 -10.72 -5.54
N ASN A 16 10.12 -9.98 -6.05
CA ASN A 16 10.16 -9.55 -7.46
C ASN A 16 10.21 -10.72 -8.46
N GLY A 17 10.69 -11.89 -8.03
CA GLY A 17 10.70 -13.11 -8.85
C GLY A 17 9.37 -13.88 -8.86
N ILE A 18 8.41 -13.55 -7.99
CA ILE A 18 7.13 -14.26 -7.90
C ILE A 18 6.14 -13.67 -8.91
N LYS A 19 5.75 -14.48 -9.90
CA LYS A 19 4.76 -14.08 -10.90
C LYS A 19 3.43 -13.71 -10.24
N GLY A 20 2.91 -12.53 -10.58
CA GLY A 20 1.62 -12.03 -10.09
C GLY A 20 1.70 -11.29 -8.76
N VAL A 21 2.89 -11.18 -8.15
CA VAL A 21 3.09 -10.32 -6.98
C VAL A 21 3.79 -9.05 -7.40
N HIS A 22 3.30 -7.91 -6.90
CA HIS A 22 3.87 -6.59 -7.17
C HIS A 22 4.12 -5.85 -5.86
N LEU A 23 5.32 -5.32 -5.70
CA LEU A 23 5.63 -4.43 -4.58
C LEU A 23 5.05 -3.04 -4.89
N ILE A 24 4.11 -2.57 -4.05
CA ILE A 24 3.37 -1.32 -4.30
C ILE A 24 3.65 -0.23 -3.25
N GLY A 25 4.57 -0.48 -2.32
CA GLY A 25 4.91 0.46 -1.26
C GLY A 25 5.86 -0.13 -0.23
N HIS A 26 6.02 0.57 0.89
CA HIS A 26 6.83 0.16 2.02
C HIS A 26 6.15 0.58 3.33
N ILE A 27 6.52 -0.08 4.43
CA ILE A 27 6.05 0.30 5.77
C ILE A 27 6.94 1.41 6.31
N ALA A 28 6.31 2.47 6.78
CA ALA A 28 6.94 3.65 7.36
C ALA A 28 6.55 3.77 8.85
N LYS A 29 7.14 4.74 9.55
CA LYS A 29 6.72 5.05 10.92
C LYS A 29 5.29 5.59 10.93
N GLU A 30 4.56 5.31 12.00
CA GLU A 30 3.15 5.73 12.13
C GLU A 30 2.98 7.26 11.99
N GLU A 31 3.92 8.04 12.53
CA GLU A 31 3.93 9.50 12.44
C GLU A 31 3.96 10.06 10.99
N GLN A 32 4.37 9.23 10.02
CA GLN A 32 4.40 9.61 8.60
C GLN A 32 3.06 9.37 7.89
N GLY A 33 2.11 8.68 8.52
CA GLY A 33 0.76 8.44 7.98
C GLY A 33 0.72 7.56 6.73
N CYS A 34 -0.43 7.57 6.04
CA CYS A 34 -0.67 6.81 4.82
C CYS A 34 -0.73 7.74 3.60
N TYR A 35 0.19 7.54 2.66
CA TYR A 35 0.31 8.37 1.47
C TYR A 35 0.42 7.53 0.21
N LEU A 36 -0.17 8.05 -0.88
CA LEU A 36 0.08 7.60 -2.22
C LEU A 36 1.18 8.48 -2.81
N VAL A 37 2.29 7.87 -3.20
CA VAL A 37 3.40 8.56 -3.86
C VAL A 37 3.21 8.41 -5.38
N MET A 38 3.06 9.52 -6.08
CA MET A 38 2.91 9.55 -7.53
C MET A 38 4.27 9.39 -8.22
N ARG A 39 4.26 9.11 -9.54
CA ARG A 39 5.48 8.84 -10.32
C ARG A 39 6.45 10.04 -10.38
N ASP A 40 5.95 11.25 -10.18
CA ASP A 40 6.72 12.49 -10.11
C ASP A 40 7.23 12.80 -8.69
N GLY A 41 6.96 11.92 -7.71
CA GLY A 41 7.33 12.09 -6.32
C GLY A 41 6.35 12.93 -5.51
N GLN A 42 5.24 13.40 -6.08
CA GLN A 42 4.22 14.09 -5.31
C GLN A 42 3.53 13.11 -4.34
N GLU A 43 3.44 13.50 -3.08
CA GLU A 43 2.75 12.74 -2.05
C GLU A 43 1.31 13.25 -1.88
N MET A 44 0.35 12.33 -1.91
CA MET A 44 -1.05 12.62 -1.62
C MET A 44 -1.52 11.77 -0.45
N GLN A 45 -2.05 12.42 0.59
CA GLN A 45 -2.57 11.69 1.75
C GLN A 45 -3.74 10.80 1.34
N LEU A 46 -3.65 9.52 1.69
CA LEU A 46 -4.72 8.56 1.43
C LEU A 46 -5.87 8.80 2.40
N ARG A 47 -7.08 8.94 1.85
CA ARG A 47 -8.33 8.98 2.62
C ARG A 47 -9.06 7.67 2.42
N ALA A 48 -9.47 7.01 3.50
CA ALA A 48 -10.27 5.81 3.42
C ALA A 48 -11.66 6.17 2.86
N GLN A 49 -11.94 5.73 1.63
CA GLN A 49 -13.25 5.87 0.98
C GLN A 49 -14.03 4.54 0.99
N GLY A 50 -13.61 3.58 1.81
CA GLY A 50 -14.06 2.19 1.76
C GLY A 50 -15.58 2.03 1.77
N TRP A 51 -16.04 0.88 1.31
CA TRP A 51 -17.45 0.54 1.31
C TRP A 51 -17.98 0.48 2.75
N ASN A 52 -18.93 1.37 3.08
CA ASN A 52 -19.62 1.38 4.36
C ASN A 52 -21.11 1.04 4.15
N PRO A 53 -21.54 -0.22 4.36
CA PRO A 53 -22.93 -0.63 4.09
C PRO A 53 -23.94 -0.09 5.11
N ILE A 54 -23.47 0.53 6.20
CA ILE A 54 -24.30 1.06 7.29
C ILE A 54 -24.18 2.58 7.44
N SER A 55 -23.49 3.27 6.52
CA SER A 55 -23.54 4.73 6.52
C SER A 55 -24.92 5.19 6.05
N GLU A 56 -25.62 5.90 6.91
CA GLU A 56 -26.63 6.87 6.49
C GLU A 56 -25.90 7.89 5.59
N GLU A 57 -26.43 8.17 4.40
CA GLU A 57 -25.88 9.20 3.48
C GLU A 57 -25.58 10.52 4.19
#